data_AF-A0A3N9UR04-F1
#
_entry.id   AF-A0A3N9UR04-F1
#
_cell.length_a   1.000
_cell.length_b   1.000
_cell.length_c   1.000
_cell.angle_alpha   90.00
_cell.angle_beta   90.00
_cell.angle_gamma   90.00
#
_symmetry.space_group_name_H-M   'P 1'
#
loop_
_entity.id
_entity.type
_entity.pdbx_description
1 polymer ?
#
loop_
_entity_poly.entity_id
_entity_poly.type
_entity_poly.pdbx_seq_one_letter_code
_entity_poly.pdbx_strand_id
1 'polypeptide(L)'
;MENTLALTLLLQTQAWALNIMNLASFLGTEEFFLLIMPAVYWCWDARLGFRLGMILVLSNGLCDSLKTAFHTPRPYWVSLEVNAWGSETCFGLPSAHAQNAVAFWGLLASYIKTERAWAAALVLSLIIGLSRIYLGVHFAEDVFCGWALGFLILGAFLLAEKQMKDKLAGLDQEMQIFVSLLASFGLLSVYALARFSMDGWQMPSSWANCALAATGNAIDPLNLKFTLTSAGMLFGLGAGYSLMRRRMRFLTPDAASRKATCYLMGMVGLLMIWYGLGELRQGQTANIVDAIYYLRAALAGIWVAVLAPMLLVKVGLMEKGIDRTEK
;
A
#
# COMPACT_ATOMS: atom_id res chain seq x y z
N MET A 1 -4.72 4.05 -27.55
CA MET A 1 -5.96 4.36 -26.81
C MET A 1 -7.18 3.66 -27.40
N GLU A 2 -7.48 3.75 -28.71
CA GLU A 2 -8.67 3.07 -29.27
C GLU A 2 -8.67 1.54 -29.04
N ASN A 3 -7.55 0.86 -29.32
CA ASN A 3 -7.45 -0.59 -29.09
C ASN A 3 -7.58 -0.98 -27.61
N THR A 4 -7.20 -0.11 -26.68
CA THR A 4 -7.19 -0.41 -25.24
C THR A 4 -8.55 -0.11 -24.59
N LEU A 5 -9.29 0.85 -25.15
CA LEU A 5 -10.70 1.06 -24.85
C LEU A 5 -11.56 -0.12 -25.33
N ALA A 6 -11.32 -0.63 -26.55
CA ALA A 6 -12.04 -1.78 -27.11
C ALA A 6 -11.92 -3.03 -26.23
N LEU A 7 -10.74 -3.29 -25.66
CA LEU A 7 -10.55 -4.40 -24.72
C LEU A 7 -11.41 -4.23 -23.46
N THR A 8 -11.47 -3.01 -22.91
CA THR A 8 -12.30 -2.71 -21.73
C THR A 8 -13.77 -2.96 -22.03
N LEU A 9 -14.27 -2.42 -23.14
CA LEU A 9 -15.67 -2.60 -23.56
C LEU A 9 -16.01 -4.08 -23.81
N LEU A 10 -15.11 -4.82 -24.47
CA LEU A 10 -15.25 -6.26 -24.69
C LEU A 10 -15.37 -7.01 -23.36
N LEU A 11 -14.49 -6.73 -22.40
CA LEU A 11 -14.53 -7.37 -21.08
C LEU A 11 -15.84 -7.05 -20.34
N GLN A 12 -16.33 -5.81 -20.43
CA GLN A 12 -17.57 -5.38 -19.78
C GLN A 12 -18.84 -6.01 -20.35
N THR A 13 -18.79 -6.61 -21.54
CA THR A 13 -19.91 -7.44 -22.04
C THR A 13 -20.17 -8.67 -21.16
N GLN A 14 -19.18 -9.10 -20.38
CA GLN A 14 -19.25 -10.28 -19.52
C GLN A 14 -19.80 -9.93 -18.13
N ALA A 15 -21.07 -9.52 -18.05
CA ALA A 15 -21.70 -9.05 -16.80
C ALA A 15 -21.63 -10.06 -15.63
N TRP A 16 -21.60 -11.36 -15.93
CA TRP A 16 -21.48 -12.42 -14.92
C TRP A 16 -20.17 -12.35 -14.11
N ALA A 17 -19.12 -11.75 -14.67
CA ALA A 17 -17.81 -11.68 -14.04
C ALA A 17 -17.69 -10.55 -13.00
N LEU A 18 -18.67 -9.66 -12.88
CA LEU A 18 -18.56 -8.44 -12.07
C LEU A 18 -18.21 -8.72 -10.61
N ASN A 19 -18.90 -9.65 -9.96
CA ASN A 19 -18.63 -9.97 -8.56
C ASN A 19 -17.25 -10.61 -8.36
N ILE A 20 -16.81 -11.42 -9.33
CA ILE A 20 -15.48 -12.05 -9.31
C ILE A 20 -14.40 -10.99 -9.46
N MET A 21 -14.58 -10.03 -10.37
CA MET A 21 -13.63 -8.95 -10.60
C MET A 21 -13.61 -7.95 -9.45
N ASN A 22 -14.73 -7.68 -8.81
CA ASN A 22 -14.76 -6.89 -7.56
C ASN A 22 -14.00 -7.59 -6.43
N LEU A 23 -14.20 -8.91 -6.25
CA LEU A 23 -13.47 -9.68 -5.26
C LEU A 23 -11.96 -9.71 -5.56
N ALA A 24 -11.59 -9.93 -6.82
CA ALA A 24 -10.20 -9.89 -7.24
C ALA A 24 -9.58 -8.52 -6.96
N SER A 25 -10.28 -7.45 -7.35
CA SER A 25 -9.83 -6.10 -7.09
C SER A 25 -9.67 -5.81 -5.59
N PHE A 26 -10.58 -6.31 -4.75
CA PHE A 26 -10.51 -6.13 -3.30
C PHE A 26 -9.17 -6.62 -2.73
N LEU A 27 -8.62 -7.73 -3.24
CA LEU A 27 -7.31 -8.26 -2.83
C LEU A 27 -6.12 -7.34 -3.13
N GLY A 28 -6.33 -6.27 -3.91
CA GLY A 28 -5.34 -5.23 -4.22
C GLY A 28 -5.59 -3.89 -3.53
N THR A 29 -6.61 -3.78 -2.65
CA THR A 29 -7.01 -2.53 -1.99
C THR A 29 -6.23 -2.25 -0.71
N GLU A 30 -6.18 -0.98 -0.31
CA GLU A 30 -5.60 -0.57 0.98
C GLU A 30 -6.33 -1.21 2.16
N GLU A 31 -7.66 -1.33 2.07
CA GLU A 31 -8.52 -1.94 3.09
C GLU A 31 -8.13 -3.41 3.32
N PHE A 32 -7.94 -4.18 2.25
CA PHE A 32 -7.47 -5.55 2.38
C PHE A 32 -6.12 -5.63 3.08
N PHE A 33 -5.16 -4.78 2.68
CA PHE A 33 -3.83 -4.77 3.30
C PHE A 33 -3.85 -4.32 4.76
N LEU A 34 -4.68 -3.34 5.13
CA LEU A 34 -4.88 -2.87 6.50
C LEU A 34 -5.42 -3.98 7.42
N LEU A 35 -6.17 -4.94 6.88
CA LEU A 35 -6.68 -6.09 7.63
C LEU A 35 -5.66 -7.23 7.69
N ILE A 36 -5.08 -7.61 6.56
CA ILE A 36 -4.24 -8.83 6.49
C ILE A 36 -2.83 -8.61 7.08
N MET A 37 -2.22 -7.43 6.89
CA MET A 37 -0.84 -7.22 7.33
C MET A 37 -0.69 -7.26 8.86
N PRO A 38 -1.56 -6.60 9.66
CA PRO A 38 -1.48 -6.73 11.11
C PRO A 38 -1.76 -8.16 11.57
N ALA A 39 -2.64 -8.90 10.88
CA ALA A 39 -2.87 -10.32 11.16
C ALA A 39 -1.58 -11.14 10.96
N VAL A 40 -0.89 -10.99 9.84
CA VAL A 40 0.40 -11.66 9.60
C VAL A 40 1.43 -11.24 10.65
N TYR A 41 1.52 -9.95 10.94
CA TYR A 41 2.52 -9.39 11.86
C TYR A 41 2.33 -9.82 13.32
N TRP A 42 1.10 -9.76 13.85
CA TRP A 42 0.82 -10.08 15.25
C TRP A 42 0.56 -11.57 15.48
N CYS A 43 0.06 -12.32 14.49
CA CYS A 43 -0.47 -13.67 14.70
C CYS A 43 0.34 -14.78 14.01
N TRP A 44 1.22 -14.45 13.08
CA TRP A 44 1.99 -15.45 12.32
C TRP A 44 3.49 -15.21 12.45
N ASP A 45 4.01 -14.20 11.77
CA ASP A 45 5.44 -13.90 11.69
C ASP A 45 5.61 -12.38 11.54
N ALA A 46 6.11 -11.75 12.61
CA ALA A 46 6.37 -10.32 12.66
C ALA A 46 7.40 -9.85 11.62
N ARG A 47 8.39 -10.68 11.27
CA ARG A 47 9.38 -10.32 10.24
C ARG A 47 8.73 -10.33 8.87
N LEU A 48 7.92 -11.33 8.57
CA LEU A 48 7.18 -11.40 7.31
C LEU A 48 6.19 -10.23 7.19
N GLY A 49 5.40 -9.98 8.23
CA GLY A 49 4.43 -8.87 8.25
C GLY A 49 5.11 -7.51 8.04
N PHE A 50 6.26 -7.29 8.67
CA PHE A 50 7.06 -6.07 8.46
C PHE A 50 7.57 -5.96 7.02
N ARG A 51 8.15 -7.04 6.47
CA ARG A 51 8.65 -7.05 5.08
C ARG A 51 7.54 -6.76 4.07
N LEU A 52 6.35 -7.37 4.26
CA LEU A 52 5.17 -7.14 3.42
C LEU A 52 4.66 -5.70 3.53
N GLY A 53 4.63 -5.12 4.73
CA GLY A 53 4.28 -3.71 4.93
C GLY A 53 5.26 -2.76 4.24
N MET A 54 6.56 -3.00 4.41
CA MET A 54 7.61 -2.16 3.82
C MET A 54 7.58 -2.18 2.28
N ILE A 55 7.45 -3.36 1.66
CA ILE A 55 7.40 -3.43 0.19
C ILE A 55 6.15 -2.74 -0.37
N LEU A 56 4.99 -2.87 0.28
CA LEU A 56 3.75 -2.23 -0.16
C LEU A 56 3.84 -0.71 -0.08
N VAL A 57 4.38 -0.19 1.02
CA VAL A 57 4.53 1.26 1.21
C VAL A 57 5.50 1.86 0.20
N LEU A 58 6.64 1.21 -0.04
CA LEU A 58 7.60 1.63 -1.06
C LEU A 58 6.99 1.56 -2.46
N SER A 59 6.24 0.49 -2.74
CA SER A 59 5.54 0.30 -4.01
C SER A 59 4.51 1.42 -4.25
N ASN A 60 3.64 1.70 -3.28
CA ASN A 60 2.61 2.73 -3.40
C ASN A 60 3.19 4.13 -3.59
N GLY A 61 4.20 4.52 -2.80
CA GLY A 61 4.79 5.85 -2.95
C GLY A 61 5.53 6.04 -4.28
N LEU A 62 6.21 5.00 -4.78
CA LEU A 62 6.82 5.05 -6.11
C LEU A 62 5.74 5.09 -7.21
N CYS A 63 4.66 4.32 -7.05
CA CYS A 63 3.52 4.32 -7.99
C CYS A 63 2.91 5.73 -8.11
N ASP A 64 2.67 6.40 -6.98
CA ASP A 64 2.06 7.74 -6.96
C ASP A 64 2.97 8.81 -7.59
N SER A 65 4.29 8.69 -7.37
CA SER A 65 5.28 9.53 -8.04
C SER A 65 5.26 9.32 -9.55
N LEU A 66 5.23 8.07 -10.03
CA LEU A 66 5.16 7.76 -11.45
C LEU A 66 3.83 8.16 -12.09
N LYS A 67 2.71 8.01 -11.37
CA LYS A 67 1.39 8.52 -11.76
C LYS A 67 1.42 10.00 -12.05
N THR A 68 2.07 10.76 -11.18
CA THR A 68 2.25 12.20 -11.33
C THR A 68 3.16 12.53 -12.51
N ALA A 69 4.27 11.80 -12.67
CA ALA A 69 5.21 12.01 -13.77
C ALA A 69 4.62 11.70 -15.16
N PHE A 70 3.77 10.67 -15.28
CA PHE A 70 3.16 10.28 -16.55
C PHE A 70 1.83 10.97 -16.83
N HIS A 71 1.11 11.39 -15.79
CA HIS A 71 -0.11 12.19 -15.84
C HIS A 71 -1.13 11.75 -16.90
N THR A 72 -1.38 10.43 -17.00
CA THR A 72 -2.29 9.85 -17.99
C THR A 72 -3.73 9.76 -17.46
N PRO A 73 -4.75 9.91 -18.33
CA PRO A 73 -6.14 9.77 -17.91
C PRO A 73 -6.51 8.29 -17.68
N ARG A 74 -7.69 8.07 -17.12
CA ARG A 74 -8.31 6.74 -17.02
C ARG A 74 -9.34 6.53 -18.14
N PRO A 75 -9.74 5.28 -18.43
CA PRO A 75 -10.73 5.01 -19.49
C PRO A 75 -12.02 5.83 -19.32
N TYR A 76 -12.58 5.82 -18.11
CA TYR A 76 -13.81 6.58 -17.81
C TYR A 76 -13.62 8.11 -17.75
N TRP A 77 -12.39 8.62 -17.84
CA TRP A 77 -12.13 10.06 -17.95
C TRP A 77 -12.21 10.54 -19.40
N VAL A 78 -12.14 9.62 -20.37
CA VAL A 78 -12.09 9.99 -21.79
C VAL A 78 -13.23 9.41 -22.61
N SER A 79 -13.98 8.43 -22.07
CA SER A 79 -15.16 7.87 -22.73
C SER A 79 -16.26 7.52 -21.73
N LEU A 80 -17.48 7.94 -22.04
CA LEU A 80 -18.71 7.58 -21.31
C LEU A 80 -19.25 6.20 -21.70
N GLU A 81 -18.68 5.55 -22.72
CA GLU A 81 -19.06 4.19 -23.10
C GLU A 81 -18.57 3.15 -22.08
N VAL A 82 -17.53 3.49 -21.30
CA VAL A 82 -16.98 2.62 -20.27
C VAL A 82 -17.82 2.73 -19.00
N ASN A 83 -18.26 1.59 -18.48
CA ASN A 83 -18.89 1.53 -17.18
C ASN A 83 -17.82 1.72 -16.10
N ALA A 84 -17.91 2.81 -15.32
CA ALA A 84 -17.00 3.07 -14.21
C ALA A 84 -17.43 2.29 -12.95
N TRP A 85 -17.28 0.96 -12.98
CA TRP A 85 -17.61 0.10 -11.84
C TRP A 85 -16.65 0.26 -10.65
N GLY A 86 -15.49 0.88 -10.88
CA GLY A 86 -14.67 1.47 -9.84
C GLY A 86 -14.50 2.98 -10.03
N SER A 87 -14.10 3.69 -8.97
CA SER A 87 -13.83 5.13 -9.00
C SER A 87 -12.48 5.41 -8.34
N GLU A 88 -11.62 6.14 -9.04
CA GLU A 88 -10.25 6.45 -8.62
C GLU A 88 -9.89 7.87 -9.05
N THR A 89 -9.57 8.75 -8.11
CA THR A 89 -9.38 10.18 -8.38
C THR A 89 -7.97 10.52 -8.90
N CYS A 90 -7.00 9.62 -8.74
CA CYS A 90 -5.61 9.79 -9.19
C CYS A 90 -5.37 9.35 -10.64
N PHE A 91 -4.25 9.75 -11.25
CA PHE A 91 -3.88 9.37 -12.63
C PHE A 91 -3.85 7.85 -12.88
N GLY A 92 -3.91 7.45 -14.15
CA GLY A 92 -3.96 6.05 -14.59
C GLY A 92 -2.63 5.30 -14.46
N LEU A 93 -1.62 5.66 -15.25
CA LEU A 93 -0.38 4.91 -15.42
C LEU A 93 0.61 5.20 -14.29
N PRO A 94 1.19 4.20 -13.59
CA PRO A 94 0.88 2.76 -13.62
C PRO A 94 -0.25 2.34 -12.68
N SER A 95 -0.77 1.13 -12.87
CA SER A 95 -1.77 0.52 -11.98
C SER A 95 -1.15 0.06 -10.66
N ALA A 96 -1.49 0.74 -9.56
CA ALA A 96 -1.04 0.39 -8.20
C ALA A 96 -1.48 -1.03 -7.80
N HIS A 97 -2.70 -1.45 -8.15
CA HIS A 97 -3.20 -2.80 -7.84
C HIS A 97 -2.37 -3.89 -8.54
N ALA A 98 -2.06 -3.70 -9.83
CA ALA A 98 -1.23 -4.64 -10.58
C ALA A 98 0.21 -4.70 -10.02
N GLN A 99 0.78 -3.52 -9.72
CA GLN A 99 2.11 -3.40 -9.14
C GLN A 99 2.22 -4.05 -7.77
N ASN A 100 1.28 -3.74 -6.87
CA ASN A 100 1.23 -4.29 -5.52
C ASN A 100 0.95 -5.78 -5.50
N ALA A 101 0.13 -6.30 -6.43
CA ALA A 101 -0.11 -7.73 -6.52
C ALA A 101 1.18 -8.51 -6.75
N VAL A 102 2.01 -8.08 -7.71
CA VAL A 102 3.31 -8.72 -7.98
C VAL A 102 4.25 -8.55 -6.78
N ALA A 103 4.35 -7.35 -6.22
CA ALA A 103 5.25 -7.07 -5.11
C ALA A 103 4.88 -7.87 -3.84
N PHE A 104 3.62 -7.82 -3.41
CA PHE A 104 3.14 -8.46 -2.18
C PHE A 104 3.09 -9.98 -2.31
N TRP A 105 2.38 -10.50 -3.32
CA TRP A 105 2.22 -11.95 -3.49
C TRP A 105 3.54 -12.61 -3.90
N GLY A 106 4.37 -11.93 -4.68
CA GLY A 106 5.71 -12.40 -5.02
C GLY A 106 6.64 -12.45 -3.81
N LEU A 107 6.60 -11.45 -2.92
CA LEU A 107 7.35 -11.48 -1.67
C LEU A 107 6.88 -12.62 -0.76
N LEU A 108 5.56 -12.84 -0.65
CA LEU A 108 4.99 -13.96 0.09
C LEU A 108 5.41 -15.31 -0.50
N ALA A 109 5.37 -15.46 -1.83
CA ALA A 109 5.84 -16.67 -2.52
C ALA A 109 7.33 -16.93 -2.29
N SER A 110 8.17 -15.88 -2.30
CA SER A 110 9.59 -15.97 -2.00
C SER A 110 9.89 -16.40 -0.55
N TYR A 111 8.97 -16.11 0.38
CA TYR A 111 9.04 -16.57 1.77
C TYR A 111 8.62 -18.05 1.89
N ILE A 112 7.55 -18.45 1.21
CA ILE A 112 7.03 -19.84 1.23
C ILE A 112 7.95 -20.81 0.47
N LYS A 113 8.62 -20.34 -0.60
CA LYS A 113 9.61 -21.09 -1.39
C LYS A 113 9.10 -22.40 -2.01
N THR A 114 7.84 -22.42 -2.46
CA THR A 114 7.28 -23.54 -3.23
C THR A 114 6.83 -23.10 -4.62
N GLU A 115 6.92 -23.98 -5.61
CA GLU A 115 6.44 -23.71 -6.97
C GLU A 115 4.95 -23.35 -6.99
N ARG A 116 4.15 -24.01 -6.14
CA ARG A 116 2.71 -23.73 -5.97
C ARG A 116 2.47 -22.31 -5.46
N ALA A 117 3.30 -21.79 -4.55
CA ALA A 117 3.17 -20.41 -4.07
C ALA A 117 3.50 -19.39 -5.16
N TRP A 118 4.51 -19.65 -5.99
CA TRP A 118 4.83 -18.80 -7.14
C TRP A 118 3.74 -18.83 -8.21
N ALA A 119 3.19 -20.02 -8.51
CA ALA A 119 2.05 -20.16 -9.41
C ALA A 119 0.82 -19.39 -8.89
N ALA A 120 0.52 -19.50 -7.59
CA ALA A 120 -0.57 -18.75 -6.96
C ALA A 120 -0.34 -17.24 -7.03
N ALA A 121 0.88 -16.76 -6.75
CA ALA A 121 1.22 -15.34 -6.84
C ALA A 121 1.07 -14.80 -8.28
N LEU A 122 1.47 -15.57 -9.28
CA LEU A 122 1.30 -15.22 -10.69
C LEU A 122 -0.20 -15.14 -11.06
N VAL A 123 -0.98 -16.16 -10.71
CA VAL A 123 -2.43 -16.20 -10.99
C VAL A 123 -3.15 -15.03 -10.31
N LEU A 124 -2.86 -14.78 -9.03
CA LEU A 124 -3.44 -13.64 -8.30
C LEU A 124 -3.07 -12.32 -8.95
N SER A 125 -1.80 -12.13 -9.35
CA SER A 125 -1.35 -10.90 -10.02
C SER A 125 -2.05 -10.66 -11.35
N LEU A 126 -2.26 -11.73 -12.13
CA LEU A 126 -2.98 -11.68 -13.40
C LEU A 126 -4.46 -11.33 -13.19
N ILE A 127 -5.15 -12.03 -12.30
CA ILE A 127 -6.58 -11.79 -12.05
C ILE A 127 -6.80 -10.39 -11.45
N ILE A 128 -5.95 -9.95 -10.51
CA ILE A 128 -6.02 -8.60 -9.95
C ILE A 128 -5.81 -7.56 -11.06
N GLY A 129 -4.79 -7.71 -11.92
CA GLY A 129 -4.58 -6.76 -13.03
C GLY A 129 -5.74 -6.73 -14.02
N LEU A 130 -6.26 -7.90 -14.43
CA LEU A 130 -7.41 -8.01 -15.33
C LEU A 130 -8.67 -7.36 -14.73
N SER A 131 -8.88 -7.50 -13.42
CA SER A 131 -10.01 -6.87 -12.75
C SER A 131 -10.02 -5.34 -12.93
N ARG A 132 -8.84 -4.71 -13.02
CA ARG A 132 -8.75 -3.24 -13.16
C ARG A 132 -9.11 -2.74 -14.56
N ILE A 133 -8.85 -3.55 -15.57
CA ILE A 133 -9.31 -3.28 -16.95
C ILE A 133 -10.82 -3.48 -16.99
N TYR A 134 -11.32 -4.61 -16.48
CA TYR A 134 -12.74 -4.93 -16.44
C TYR A 134 -13.58 -3.86 -15.71
N LEU A 135 -13.11 -3.37 -14.56
CA LEU A 135 -13.78 -2.34 -13.77
C LEU A 135 -13.71 -0.93 -14.38
N GLY A 136 -13.06 -0.77 -15.56
CA GLY A 136 -13.05 0.49 -16.31
C GLY A 136 -12.11 1.56 -15.75
N VAL A 137 -11.25 1.21 -14.78
CA VAL A 137 -10.41 2.18 -14.06
C VAL A 137 -8.98 2.28 -14.62
N HIS A 138 -8.54 1.31 -15.43
CA HIS A 138 -7.20 1.27 -16.01
C HIS A 138 -7.21 0.80 -17.45
N PHE A 139 -6.32 1.36 -18.26
CA PHE A 139 -6.00 0.78 -19.56
C PHE A 139 -5.07 -0.43 -19.41
N ALA A 140 -4.92 -1.23 -20.46
CA ALA A 140 -4.05 -2.41 -20.43
C ALA A 140 -2.58 -2.04 -20.21
N GLU A 141 -2.11 -0.96 -20.82
CA GLU A 141 -0.78 -0.38 -20.63
C GLU A 141 -0.50 -0.01 -19.17
N ASP A 142 -1.49 0.49 -18.43
CA ASP A 142 -1.36 0.80 -17.00
C ASP A 142 -1.06 -0.48 -16.20
N VAL A 143 -1.73 -1.58 -16.55
CA VAL A 143 -1.59 -2.88 -15.89
C VAL A 143 -0.26 -3.53 -16.24
N PHE A 144 0.13 -3.54 -17.52
CA PHE A 144 1.42 -4.08 -17.95
C PHE A 144 2.60 -3.32 -17.32
N CYS A 145 2.54 -1.99 -17.31
CA CYS A 145 3.53 -1.16 -16.64
C CYS A 145 3.55 -1.44 -15.13
N GLY A 146 2.38 -1.58 -14.50
CA GLY A 146 2.25 -1.95 -13.09
C GLY A 146 2.93 -3.29 -12.78
N TRP A 147 2.67 -4.35 -13.57
CA TRP A 147 3.34 -5.64 -13.38
C TRP A 147 4.86 -5.55 -13.54
N ALA A 148 5.33 -4.88 -14.59
CA ALA A 148 6.76 -4.70 -14.84
C ALA A 148 7.45 -3.99 -13.66
N LEU A 149 6.87 -2.89 -13.18
CA LEU A 149 7.36 -2.17 -12.00
C LEU A 149 7.28 -3.04 -10.74
N GLY A 150 6.23 -3.84 -10.57
CA GLY A 150 6.09 -4.76 -9.45
C GLY A 150 7.21 -5.79 -9.39
N PHE A 151 7.62 -6.36 -10.52
CA PHE A 151 8.77 -7.27 -10.60
C PHE A 151 10.09 -6.56 -10.29
N LEU A 152 10.28 -5.33 -10.81
CA LEU A 152 11.46 -4.52 -10.52
C LEU A 152 11.56 -4.18 -9.03
N ILE A 153 10.45 -3.77 -8.41
CA ILE A 153 10.38 -3.45 -6.98
C ILE A 153 10.65 -4.70 -6.14
N LEU A 154 10.05 -5.84 -6.47
CA LEU A 154 10.31 -7.10 -5.78
C LEU A 154 11.79 -7.50 -5.85
N GLY A 155 12.38 -7.46 -7.04
CA GLY A 155 13.80 -7.75 -7.24
C GLY A 155 14.70 -6.80 -6.46
N ALA A 156 14.47 -5.50 -6.59
CA ALA A 156 15.21 -4.46 -5.87
C ALA A 156 15.09 -4.61 -4.36
N PHE A 157 13.88 -4.88 -3.84
CA PHE A 157 13.63 -5.07 -2.41
C PHE A 157 14.41 -6.26 -1.86
N LEU A 158 14.37 -7.42 -2.53
CA LEU A 158 15.09 -8.62 -2.10
C LEU A 158 16.62 -8.44 -2.18
N LEU A 159 17.12 -7.74 -3.20
CA LEU A 159 18.55 -7.43 -3.33
C LEU A 159 19.02 -6.44 -2.25
N ALA A 160 18.27 -5.35 -2.05
CA ALA A 160 18.56 -4.36 -1.02
C ALA A 160 18.51 -4.98 0.38
N GLU A 161 17.50 -5.80 0.68
CA GLU A 161 17.42 -6.52 1.94
C GLU A 161 18.64 -7.41 2.17
N LYS A 162 19.05 -8.20 1.16
CA LYS A 162 20.24 -9.06 1.26
C LYS A 162 21.50 -8.26 1.59
N GLN A 163 21.66 -7.07 1.02
CA GLN A 163 22.86 -6.24 1.17
C GLN A 163 22.85 -5.36 2.42
N MET A 164 21.67 -4.90 2.85
CA MET A 164 21.52 -3.86 3.86
C MET A 164 21.02 -4.37 5.22
N LYS A 165 20.39 -5.54 5.30
CA LYS A 165 19.76 -6.02 6.56
C LYS A 165 20.73 -6.02 7.75
N ASP A 166 21.97 -6.46 7.55
CA ASP A 166 22.95 -6.61 8.62
C ASP A 166 23.57 -5.25 8.96
N LYS A 167 23.79 -4.40 7.96
CA LYS A 167 24.25 -3.02 8.14
C LYS A 167 23.22 -2.21 8.94
N LEU A 168 21.95 -2.24 8.53
CA LEU A 168 20.85 -1.56 9.22
C LEU A 168 20.63 -2.13 10.62
N ALA A 169 20.85 -3.44 10.81
CA ALA A 169 20.74 -4.06 12.13
C ALA A 169 21.85 -3.67 13.10
N GLY A 170 23.04 -3.34 12.59
CA GLY A 170 24.18 -2.88 13.38
C GLY A 170 24.08 -1.42 13.83
N LEU A 171 23.23 -0.60 13.19
CA LEU A 171 23.01 0.78 13.59
C LEU A 171 22.35 0.87 14.97
N ASP A 172 22.63 1.96 15.68
CA ASP A 172 21.86 2.28 16.89
C ASP A 172 20.40 2.63 16.56
N GLN A 173 19.60 2.73 17.61
CA GLN A 173 18.16 2.88 17.45
C GLN A 173 17.80 4.26 16.90
N GLU A 174 18.48 5.28 17.40
CA GLU A 174 18.37 6.67 16.98
C GLU A 174 18.67 6.80 15.49
N MET A 175 19.74 6.17 15.01
CA MET A 175 20.11 6.16 13.59
C MET A 175 19.13 5.34 12.75
N GLN A 176 18.59 4.22 13.25
CA GLN A 176 17.54 3.48 12.52
C GLN A 176 16.27 4.32 12.34
N ILE A 177 15.85 5.06 13.38
CA ILE A 177 14.72 5.99 13.31
C ILE A 177 15.04 7.11 12.32
N PHE A 178 16.24 7.70 12.40
CA PHE A 178 16.67 8.76 11.49
C PHE A 178 16.70 8.29 10.03
N VAL A 179 17.23 7.10 9.74
CA VAL A 179 17.22 6.50 8.39
C VAL A 179 15.79 6.27 7.90
N SER A 180 14.87 5.83 8.75
CA SER A 180 13.45 5.68 8.36
C SER A 180 12.79 7.02 8.03
N LEU A 181 13.15 8.08 8.76
CA LEU A 181 12.68 9.44 8.49
C LEU A 181 13.27 9.98 7.18
N LEU A 182 14.57 9.78 6.94
CA LEU A 182 15.21 10.14 5.68
C LEU A 182 14.62 9.39 4.49
N ALA A 183 14.29 8.11 4.64
CA ALA A 183 13.63 7.34 3.60
C ALA A 183 12.22 7.87 3.30
N SER A 184 11.48 8.29 4.33
CA SER A 184 10.18 8.97 4.21
C SER A 184 10.29 10.28 3.42
N PHE A 185 11.26 11.15 3.78
CA PHE A 185 11.51 12.37 3.01
C PHE A 185 12.04 12.10 1.60
N GLY A 186 12.82 11.05 1.41
CA GLY A 186 13.25 10.59 0.09
C GLY A 186 12.06 10.28 -0.81
N LEU A 187 11.06 9.54 -0.30
CA LEU A 187 9.84 9.24 -1.03
C LEU A 187 9.05 10.50 -1.42
N LEU A 188 8.92 11.45 -0.49
CA LEU A 188 8.30 12.76 -0.74
C LEU A 188 9.09 13.57 -1.78
N SER A 189 10.41 13.45 -1.79
CA SER A 189 11.28 14.16 -2.74
C SER A 189 11.15 13.59 -4.14
N VAL A 190 11.02 12.27 -4.29
CA VAL A 190 10.73 11.64 -5.59
C VAL A 190 9.39 12.13 -6.15
N TYR A 191 8.34 12.21 -5.30
CA TYR A 191 7.07 12.80 -5.71
C TYR A 191 7.21 14.27 -6.10
N ALA A 192 7.93 15.08 -5.32
CA ALA A 192 8.14 16.49 -5.62
C ALA A 192 8.86 16.70 -6.95
N LEU A 193 9.84 15.85 -7.28
CA LEU A 193 10.51 15.84 -8.59
C LEU A 193 9.55 15.49 -9.72
N ALA A 194 8.69 14.48 -9.53
CA ALA A 194 7.65 14.14 -10.50
C ALA A 194 6.63 15.28 -10.68
N ARG A 195 6.29 16.00 -9.60
CA ARG A 195 5.42 17.17 -9.68
C ARG A 195 6.08 18.32 -10.42
N PHE A 196 7.37 18.53 -10.19
CA PHE A 196 8.17 19.54 -10.89
C PHE A 196 8.27 19.26 -12.40
N SER A 197 8.28 17.99 -12.83
CA SER A 197 8.30 17.65 -14.26
C SER A 197 6.99 17.95 -14.99
N MET A 198 5.91 18.30 -14.28
CA MET A 198 4.60 18.65 -14.87
C MET A 198 4.48 20.14 -15.21
N ASP A 199 5.59 20.86 -15.37
CA ASP A 199 5.57 22.32 -15.54
C ASP A 199 4.64 22.76 -16.69
N GLY A 200 3.76 23.72 -16.40
CA GLY A 200 2.74 24.21 -17.33
C GLY A 200 1.58 23.26 -17.65
N TRP A 201 1.57 22.01 -17.15
CA TRP A 201 0.48 21.08 -17.42
C TRP A 201 -0.81 21.48 -16.69
N GLN A 202 -1.93 21.42 -17.41
CA GLN A 202 -3.27 21.68 -16.89
C GLN A 202 -4.17 20.49 -17.23
N MET A 203 -5.02 20.11 -16.28
CA MET A 203 -5.97 19.03 -16.49
C MET A 203 -7.02 19.43 -17.53
N PRO A 204 -7.21 18.68 -18.62
CA PRO A 204 -8.28 18.94 -19.56
C PRO A 204 -9.65 18.93 -18.87
N SER A 205 -10.46 19.96 -19.10
CA SER A 205 -11.82 20.05 -18.55
C SER A 205 -12.72 18.91 -19.03
N SER A 206 -12.47 18.38 -20.22
CA SER A 206 -13.14 17.19 -20.74
C SER A 206 -12.93 15.97 -19.85
N TRP A 207 -11.74 15.79 -19.27
CA TRP A 207 -11.47 14.68 -18.35
C TRP A 207 -12.28 14.80 -17.07
N ALA A 208 -12.30 16.00 -16.47
CA ALA A 208 -13.07 16.27 -15.26
C ALA A 208 -14.57 16.07 -15.48
N ASN A 209 -15.10 16.59 -16.59
CA ASN A 209 -16.52 16.48 -16.93
C ASN A 209 -16.93 15.04 -17.19
N CYS A 210 -16.13 14.29 -17.94
CA CYS A 210 -16.40 12.88 -18.24
C CYS A 210 -16.33 12.01 -16.98
N ALA A 211 -15.31 12.21 -16.14
CA ALA A 211 -15.17 11.48 -14.89
C ALA A 211 -16.32 11.75 -13.92
N LEU A 212 -16.75 13.01 -13.81
CA LEU A 212 -17.90 13.42 -13.00
C LEU A 212 -19.19 12.80 -13.52
N ALA A 213 -19.40 12.81 -14.84
CA ALA A 213 -20.58 12.19 -15.45
C ALA A 213 -20.61 10.66 -15.28
N ALA A 214 -19.45 10.00 -15.34
CA ALA A 214 -19.34 8.55 -15.21
C ALA A 214 -19.47 8.04 -13.75
N THR A 215 -19.00 8.81 -12.76
CA THR A 215 -18.90 8.33 -11.36
C THR A 215 -19.67 9.15 -10.33
N GLY A 216 -20.11 10.36 -10.68
CA GLY A 216 -20.67 11.33 -9.73
C GLY A 216 -19.63 11.99 -8.81
N ASN A 217 -18.34 11.67 -8.95
CA ASN A 217 -17.27 12.20 -8.11
C ASN A 217 -16.32 13.11 -8.90
N ALA A 218 -15.91 14.21 -8.28
CA ALA A 218 -14.84 15.04 -8.83
C ALA A 218 -13.49 14.32 -8.71
N ILE A 219 -12.67 14.44 -9.74
CA ILE A 219 -11.29 13.93 -9.74
C ILE A 219 -10.33 14.99 -9.23
N ASP A 220 -9.33 14.54 -8.48
CA ASP A 220 -8.24 15.36 -7.96
C ASP A 220 -6.93 14.57 -8.11
N PRO A 221 -6.34 14.56 -9.32
CA PRO A 221 -5.22 13.69 -9.60
C PRO A 221 -3.90 14.10 -8.93
N LEU A 222 -3.87 15.29 -8.35
CA LEU A 222 -2.71 15.86 -7.69
C LEU A 222 -2.83 15.83 -6.16
N ASN A 223 -3.87 15.19 -5.65
CA ASN A 223 -4.08 15.02 -4.23
C ASN A 223 -2.91 14.28 -3.56
N LEU A 224 -2.37 14.85 -2.48
CA LEU A 224 -1.20 14.30 -1.80
C LEU A 224 -1.51 13.11 -0.87
N LYS A 225 -2.78 12.71 -0.72
CA LYS A 225 -3.24 11.64 0.18
C LYS A 225 -2.36 10.38 0.10
N PHE A 226 -2.13 9.84 -1.09
CA PHE A 226 -1.45 8.55 -1.26
C PHE A 226 0.05 8.65 -0.98
N THR A 227 0.71 9.70 -1.50
CA THR A 227 2.12 10.00 -1.22
C THR A 227 2.36 10.24 0.27
N LEU A 228 1.57 11.09 0.92
CA LEU A 228 1.73 11.41 2.36
C LEU A 228 1.41 10.20 3.24
N THR A 229 0.39 9.41 2.89
CA THR A 229 0.07 8.17 3.60
C THR A 229 1.21 7.15 3.49
N SER A 230 1.77 6.96 2.29
CA SER A 230 2.92 6.08 2.07
C SER A 230 4.15 6.57 2.85
N ALA A 231 4.50 7.86 2.75
CA ALA A 231 5.65 8.43 3.45
C ALA A 231 5.50 8.33 4.97
N GLY A 232 4.33 8.65 5.51
CA GLY A 232 4.03 8.52 6.93
C GLY A 232 4.11 7.08 7.40
N MET A 233 3.50 6.14 6.68
CA MET A 233 3.56 4.71 7.01
C MET A 233 5.00 4.16 6.96
N LEU A 234 5.82 4.61 6.01
CA LEU A 234 7.23 4.21 5.88
C LEU A 234 8.02 4.58 7.13
N PHE A 235 7.89 5.84 7.57
CA PHE A 235 8.50 6.31 8.80
C PHE A 235 7.94 5.55 10.01
N GLY A 236 6.62 5.44 10.12
CA GLY A 236 5.95 4.83 11.27
C GLY A 236 6.30 3.36 11.47
N LEU A 237 6.25 2.55 10.41
CA LEU A 237 6.65 1.15 10.46
C LEU A 237 8.15 1.01 10.74
N GLY A 238 9.00 1.80 10.07
CA GLY A 238 10.46 1.75 10.25
C GLY A 238 10.90 2.11 11.68
N ALA A 239 10.43 3.25 12.18
CA ALA A 239 10.71 3.71 13.54
C ALA A 239 10.07 2.80 14.60
N GLY A 240 8.84 2.34 14.39
CA GLY A 240 8.17 1.40 15.29
C GLY A 240 8.91 0.06 15.37
N TYR A 241 9.35 -0.48 14.24
CA TYR A 241 10.07 -1.76 14.22
C TYR A 241 11.46 -1.67 14.86
N SER A 242 12.17 -0.54 14.72
CA SER A 242 13.45 -0.32 15.41
C SER A 242 13.26 -0.22 16.93
N LEU A 243 12.23 0.50 17.39
CA LEU A 243 11.81 0.56 18.79
C LEU A 243 11.50 -0.83 19.35
N MET A 244 10.71 -1.63 18.63
CA MET A 244 10.37 -3.00 19.01
C MET A 244 11.63 -3.87 19.16
N ARG A 245 12.53 -3.85 18.18
CA ARG A 245 13.72 -4.73 18.18
C ARG A 245 14.59 -4.58 19.43
N ARG A 246 14.73 -3.36 19.97
CA ARG A 246 15.55 -3.08 21.16
C ARG A 246 14.76 -3.05 22.48
N ARG A 247 13.56 -2.47 22.50
CA ARG A 247 12.80 -2.29 23.76
C ARG A 247 11.98 -3.51 24.13
N MET A 248 11.37 -4.18 23.16
CA MET A 248 10.48 -5.31 23.41
C MET A 248 10.30 -6.16 22.15
N ARG A 249 11.06 -7.25 22.05
CA ARG A 249 10.69 -8.35 21.16
C ARG A 249 9.48 -9.06 21.74
N PHE A 250 8.61 -9.56 20.88
CA PHE A 250 7.47 -10.38 21.29
C PHE A 250 7.48 -11.71 20.54
N LEU A 251 6.87 -12.72 21.15
CA LEU A 251 6.57 -13.99 20.51
C LEU A 251 5.11 -13.96 20.05
N THR A 252 4.85 -14.46 18.84
CA THR A 252 3.49 -14.57 18.33
C THR A 252 2.73 -15.61 19.16
N PRO A 253 1.43 -15.39 19.49
CA PRO A 253 0.69 -16.33 20.33
C PRO A 253 0.51 -17.69 19.66
N ASP A 254 0.64 -18.80 20.39
CA ASP A 254 0.46 -20.14 19.79
C ASP A 254 -1.01 -20.52 19.58
N ALA A 255 -1.88 -20.19 20.56
CA ALA A 255 -3.29 -20.58 20.54
C ALA A 255 -4.13 -19.69 19.60
N ALA A 256 -5.00 -20.30 18.80
CA ALA A 256 -5.89 -19.58 17.87
C ALA A 256 -6.80 -18.55 18.56
N SER A 257 -7.31 -18.86 19.75
CA SER A 257 -8.12 -17.93 20.55
C SER A 257 -7.33 -16.71 21.00
N ARG A 258 -6.05 -16.89 21.38
CA ARG A 258 -5.15 -15.78 21.74
C ARG A 258 -4.81 -14.94 20.50
N LYS A 259 -4.50 -15.57 19.36
CA LYS A 259 -4.29 -14.86 18.08
C LYS A 259 -5.49 -13.97 17.71
N ALA A 260 -6.69 -14.53 17.77
CA ALA A 260 -7.92 -13.78 17.49
C ALA A 260 -8.10 -12.60 18.44
N THR A 261 -7.89 -12.81 19.75
CA THR A 261 -8.01 -11.75 20.76
C THR A 261 -6.97 -10.64 20.53
N CYS A 262 -5.70 -11.01 20.29
CA CYS A 262 -4.63 -10.08 19.96
C CYS A 262 -4.96 -9.24 18.73
N TYR A 263 -5.42 -9.90 17.66
CA TYR A 263 -5.81 -9.24 16.43
C TYR A 263 -6.94 -8.24 16.66
N LEU A 264 -8.04 -8.66 17.30
CA LEU A 264 -9.18 -7.78 17.55
C LEU A 264 -8.79 -6.56 18.39
N MET A 265 -8.04 -6.76 19.47
CA MET A 265 -7.58 -5.65 20.32
C MET A 265 -6.64 -4.69 19.58
N GLY A 266 -5.67 -5.23 18.81
CA GLY A 266 -4.78 -4.42 17.99
C GLY A 266 -5.53 -3.65 16.90
N MET A 267 -6.52 -4.27 16.27
CA MET A 267 -7.35 -3.67 15.23
C MET A 267 -8.23 -2.54 15.76
N VAL A 268 -8.79 -2.64 16.97
CA VAL A 268 -9.57 -1.55 17.57
C VAL A 268 -8.72 -0.27 17.64
N GLY A 269 -7.48 -0.36 18.13
CA GLY A 269 -6.58 0.79 18.16
C GLY A 269 -6.20 1.32 16.77
N LEU A 270 -5.94 0.40 15.82
CA LEU A 270 -5.62 0.79 14.45
C LEU A 270 -6.78 1.53 13.78
N LEU A 271 -8.01 1.03 13.93
CA LEU A 271 -9.21 1.64 13.37
C LEU A 271 -9.53 2.98 14.04
N MET A 272 -9.32 3.11 15.35
CA MET A 272 -9.43 4.40 16.05
C MET A 272 -8.45 5.43 15.50
N ILE A 273 -7.19 5.05 15.22
CA ILE A 273 -6.22 5.96 14.59
C ILE A 273 -6.66 6.28 13.16
N TRP A 274 -7.06 5.26 12.39
CA TRP A 274 -7.32 5.39 10.95
C TRP A 274 -8.56 6.24 10.63
N TYR A 275 -9.65 6.00 11.35
CA TYR A 275 -10.92 6.71 11.17
C TYR A 275 -11.02 7.91 12.10
N GLY A 276 -10.61 7.80 13.36
CA GLY A 276 -10.71 8.89 14.34
C GLY A 276 -9.89 10.12 13.96
N LEU A 277 -8.60 9.96 13.60
CA LEU A 277 -7.83 11.07 13.06
C LEU A 277 -8.29 11.48 11.65
N GLY A 278 -9.04 10.62 10.97
CA GLY A 278 -9.61 10.92 9.67
C GLY A 278 -10.70 11.98 9.71
N GLU A 279 -11.50 11.99 10.78
CA GLU A 279 -12.56 12.99 10.99
C GLU A 279 -12.01 14.39 11.24
N LEU A 280 -10.79 14.50 11.78
CA LEU A 280 -10.14 15.78 12.05
C LEU A 280 -9.85 16.60 10.78
N ARG A 281 -9.99 16.01 9.58
CA ARG A 281 -9.82 16.72 8.30
C ARG A 281 -11.00 17.64 7.96
N GLN A 282 -12.18 17.38 8.50
CA GLN A 282 -13.38 18.15 8.13
C GLN A 282 -13.23 19.62 8.55
N GLY A 283 -13.50 20.55 7.63
CA GLY A 283 -13.42 21.99 7.87
C GLY A 283 -12.00 22.57 8.01
N GLN A 284 -10.95 21.78 7.73
CA GLN A 284 -9.56 22.22 7.82
C GLN A 284 -9.02 22.78 6.50
N THR A 285 -7.90 23.51 6.58
CA THR A 285 -7.16 23.98 5.40
C THR A 285 -6.40 22.82 4.74
N ALA A 286 -6.08 22.94 3.45
CA ALA A 286 -5.37 21.90 2.69
C ALA A 286 -4.07 21.45 3.38
N ASN A 287 -3.23 22.39 3.84
CA ASN A 287 -1.98 22.08 4.52
C ASN A 287 -2.17 21.27 5.81
N ILE A 288 -3.25 21.54 6.56
CA ILE A 288 -3.58 20.79 7.78
C ILE A 288 -4.07 19.40 7.41
N VAL A 289 -4.90 19.27 6.38
CA VAL A 289 -5.36 17.98 5.85
C VAL A 289 -4.18 17.10 5.43
N ASP A 290 -3.19 17.68 4.75
CA ASP A 290 -1.96 17.00 4.33
C ASP A 290 -1.13 16.53 5.54
N ALA A 291 -0.93 17.40 6.53
CA ALA A 291 -0.26 17.02 7.77
C ALA A 291 -0.99 15.87 8.48
N ILE A 292 -2.32 15.87 8.50
CA ILE A 292 -3.12 14.79 9.07
C ILE A 292 -2.92 13.48 8.32
N TYR A 293 -2.85 13.47 6.97
CA TYR A 293 -2.57 12.24 6.21
C TYR A 293 -1.24 11.60 6.62
N TYR A 294 -0.17 12.40 6.70
CA TYR A 294 1.15 11.93 7.11
C TYR A 294 1.14 11.42 8.56
N LEU A 295 0.68 12.25 9.50
CA LEU A 295 0.70 11.92 10.94
C LEU A 295 -0.14 10.70 11.26
N ARG A 296 -1.34 10.59 10.67
CA ARG A 296 -2.20 9.43 10.84
C ARG A 296 -1.52 8.15 10.40
N ALA A 297 -0.88 8.16 9.23
CA ALA A 297 -0.20 6.99 8.69
C ALA A 297 1.05 6.62 9.52
N ALA A 298 1.82 7.61 9.97
CA ALA A 298 2.95 7.39 10.86
C ALA A 298 2.53 6.79 12.20
N LEU A 299 1.47 7.33 12.81
CA LEU A 299 0.92 6.78 14.05
C LEU A 299 0.35 5.38 13.87
N ALA A 300 -0.30 5.09 12.75
CA ALA A 300 -0.78 3.76 12.42
C ALA A 300 0.39 2.77 12.30
N GLY A 301 1.48 3.15 11.62
CA GLY A 301 2.69 2.33 11.51
C GLY A 301 3.36 2.07 12.86
N ILE A 302 3.50 3.10 13.70
CA ILE A 302 4.03 2.98 15.07
C ILE A 302 3.13 2.08 15.93
N TRP A 303 1.80 2.24 15.79
CA TRP A 303 0.83 1.41 16.50
C TRP A 303 0.99 -0.06 16.14
N VAL A 304 1.01 -0.39 14.85
CA VAL A 304 1.15 -1.76 14.37
C VAL A 304 2.48 -2.36 14.81
N ALA A 305 3.58 -1.64 14.62
CA ALA A 305 4.92 -2.17 14.83
C ALA A 305 5.36 -2.26 16.29
N VAL A 306 4.86 -1.40 17.20
CA VAL A 306 5.34 -1.42 18.60
C VAL A 306 4.27 -1.18 19.66
N LEU A 307 3.35 -0.22 19.51
CA LEU A 307 2.43 0.10 20.61
C LEU A 307 1.41 -1.01 20.87
N ALA A 308 0.84 -1.61 19.81
CA ALA A 308 -0.07 -2.74 19.95
C ALA A 308 0.64 -3.96 20.57
N PRO A 309 1.80 -4.42 20.07
CA PRO A 309 2.57 -5.47 20.75
C PRO A 309 2.87 -5.15 22.22
N MET A 310 3.26 -3.90 22.53
CA MET A 310 3.53 -3.50 23.92
C MET A 310 2.31 -3.63 24.82
N LEU A 311 1.14 -3.18 24.34
CA LEU A 311 -0.12 -3.32 25.04
C LEU A 311 -0.47 -4.81 25.25
N LEU A 312 -0.35 -5.62 24.19
CA LEU A 312 -0.68 -7.04 24.20
C LEU A 312 0.21 -7.85 25.14
N VAL A 313 1.51 -7.52 25.23
CA VAL A 313 2.42 -8.10 26.22
C VAL A 313 2.03 -7.67 27.64
N LYS A 314 1.69 -6.39 27.84
CA LYS A 314 1.29 -5.86 29.16
C LYS A 314 0.02 -6.52 29.71
N VAL A 315 -0.93 -6.89 28.84
CA VAL A 315 -2.15 -7.60 29.24
C VAL A 315 -2.01 -9.13 29.24
N GLY A 316 -0.80 -9.65 29.01
CA GLY A 316 -0.50 -11.09 29.07
C GLY A 316 -1.01 -11.92 27.89
N LEU A 317 -1.33 -11.28 26.75
CA LEU A 317 -1.78 -11.98 25.53
C LEU A 317 -0.61 -12.36 24.60
N MET A 318 0.52 -11.67 24.72
CA MET A 318 1.79 -11.98 24.04
C MET A 318 2.90 -12.14 25.08
N GLU A 319 3.89 -12.97 24.76
CA GLU A 319 5.08 -13.14 25.60
C GLU A 319 6.21 -12.22 25.15
N LYS A 320 6.98 -11.69 26.11
CA LYS A 320 8.19 -10.93 25.81
C LYS A 320 9.27 -11.90 25.33
N GLY A 321 9.82 -11.65 24.15
CA GLY A 321 10.98 -12.38 23.63
C GLY A 321 12.23 -12.04 24.46
N ILE A 322 12.92 -13.07 24.95
CA ILE A 322 14.17 -12.92 25.69
C ILE A 322 15.30 -12.61 24.71
N ASP A 323 16.13 -11.61 25.00
CA ASP A 323 17.33 -11.33 24.22
C ASP A 323 18.42 -12.36 24.57
N ARG A 324 18.78 -13.23 23.64
CA ARG A 324 19.89 -14.18 23.83
C ARG A 324 21.27 -13.55 23.61
N THR A 325 21.38 -12.22 23.71
CA THR A 325 22.65 -11.49 23.50
C THR A 325 23.29 -10.95 24.78
N GLU A 326 22.74 -11.26 25.96
CA GLU A 326 23.45 -11.15 27.24
C GLU A 326 23.95 -12.53 27.70
N LYS A 327 25.00 -13.03 27.03
CA LYS A 327 25.96 -14.00 27.58
C LYS A 327 27.32 -13.77 26.96
#